data_AF-A0A3C0CS31-F1
#
_entry.id   AF-A0A3C0CS31-F1
#
_cell.length_a   1.000
_cell.length_b   1.000
_cell.length_c   1.000
_cell.angle_alpha   90.00
_cell.angle_beta   90.00
_cell.angle_gamma   90.00
#
_symmetry.space_group_name_H-M   'P 1'
#
loop_
_entity.id
_entity.type
_entity.pdbx_description
1 polymer ?
#
loop_
_entity_poly.entity_id
_entity_poly.type
_entity_poly.pdbx_seq_one_letter_code
_entity_poly.pdbx_strand_id
1 'polypeptide(L)'
;EKLLYVQAGVMDNFLEAYQVSGENKYKEAASGIKSYIANFLSDQEKGGFYGSQDADVGSHGDGAQLITGDRYFPRSNKERLAMGIPYVDKTIYSDWNGMMISAYLRLYAVTGDASARDFAKKSIDRILADNFSTGHMCHYTEDGCRAGGFLSDQVYFAQALVDWYQASGERSYLTKAENLVGFMIAELQDVVDGGFYFQAFLPHGMGESLERRKPFDENAAAVKLL
;
A
#
# COMPACT_ATOMS: atom_id res chain seq x y z
N GLU A 1 -6.24 -14.87 -4.31
CA GLU A 1 -5.69 -13.61 -4.81
C GLU A 1 -4.48 -13.20 -3.98
N LYS A 2 -3.54 -12.43 -4.53
CA LYS A 2 -2.39 -11.85 -3.84
C LYS A 2 -2.59 -10.35 -3.76
N LEU A 3 -2.97 -9.87 -2.58
CA LEU A 3 -3.27 -8.45 -2.30
C LEU A 3 -2.02 -7.72 -1.83
N LEU A 4 -1.82 -6.47 -2.27
CA LEU A 4 -0.63 -5.68 -1.95
C LEU A 4 -0.46 -5.45 -0.45
N TYR A 5 -1.51 -5.05 0.27
CA TYR A 5 -1.44 -4.79 1.71
C TYR A 5 -1.07 -6.05 2.51
N VAL A 6 -1.51 -7.25 2.05
CA VAL A 6 -1.11 -8.52 2.65
C VAL A 6 0.38 -8.77 2.43
N GLN A 7 0.90 -8.50 1.22
CA GLN A 7 2.33 -8.62 0.97
C GLN A 7 3.15 -7.65 1.83
N ALA A 8 2.66 -6.42 2.03
CA ALA A 8 3.31 -5.42 2.89
C ALA A 8 3.40 -5.91 4.34
N GLY A 9 2.27 -6.33 4.93
CA GLY A 9 2.24 -6.81 6.32
C GLY A 9 3.06 -8.09 6.53
N VAL A 10 3.05 -9.01 5.57
CA VAL A 10 3.88 -10.24 5.64
C VAL A 10 5.37 -9.90 5.51
N MET A 11 5.75 -8.98 4.64
CA MET A 11 7.15 -8.50 4.54
C MET A 11 7.60 -7.90 5.87
N ASP A 12 6.76 -7.05 6.48
CA ASP A 12 7.04 -6.39 7.74
C ASP A 12 7.25 -7.40 8.88
N ASN A 13 6.35 -8.38 9.00
CA ASN A 13 6.46 -9.47 9.98
C ASN A 13 7.76 -10.30 9.81
N PHE A 14 8.17 -10.58 8.58
CA PHE A 14 9.44 -11.29 8.34
C PHE A 14 10.66 -10.45 8.70
N LEU A 15 10.64 -9.16 8.41
CA LEU A 15 11.72 -8.25 8.80
C LEU A 15 11.83 -8.16 10.33
N GLU A 16 10.70 -8.07 11.03
CA GLU A 16 10.66 -8.09 12.49
C GLU A 16 11.18 -9.40 13.06
N ALA A 17 10.70 -10.54 12.55
CA ALA A 17 11.17 -11.85 12.97
C ALA A 17 12.69 -11.99 12.76
N TYR A 18 13.24 -11.46 11.66
CA TYR A 18 14.68 -11.43 11.44
C TYR A 18 15.41 -10.57 12.46
N GLN A 19 14.92 -9.35 12.74
CA GLN A 19 15.54 -8.45 13.72
C GLN A 19 15.57 -9.04 15.13
N VAL A 20 14.53 -9.77 15.53
CA VAL A 20 14.43 -10.40 16.86
C VAL A 20 15.23 -11.70 16.96
N SER A 21 15.17 -12.56 15.93
CA SER A 21 15.75 -13.91 15.99
C SER A 21 17.16 -14.03 15.41
N GLY A 22 17.54 -13.15 14.47
CA GLY A 22 18.75 -13.28 13.65
C GLY A 22 18.70 -14.38 12.59
N GLU A 23 17.59 -15.11 12.43
CA GLU A 23 17.49 -16.22 11.48
C GLU A 23 17.33 -15.75 10.03
N ASN A 24 18.34 -16.02 9.18
CA ASN A 24 18.38 -15.55 7.78
C ASN A 24 17.17 -15.96 6.93
N LYS A 25 16.48 -17.06 7.25
CA LYS A 25 15.28 -17.51 6.52
C LYS A 25 14.20 -16.43 6.44
N TYR A 26 14.07 -15.59 7.46
CA TYR A 26 13.09 -14.51 7.49
C TYR A 26 13.50 -13.34 6.59
N LYS A 27 14.78 -12.97 6.61
CA LYS A 27 15.34 -11.99 5.67
C LYS A 27 15.17 -12.45 4.21
N GLU A 28 15.48 -13.72 3.94
CA GLU A 28 15.32 -14.32 2.61
C GLU A 28 13.85 -14.32 2.16
N ALA A 29 12.91 -14.59 3.06
CA ALA A 29 11.48 -14.50 2.76
C ALA A 29 11.05 -13.06 2.41
N ALA A 30 11.49 -12.05 3.18
CA ALA A 30 11.21 -10.64 2.90
C ALA A 30 11.80 -10.20 1.54
N SER A 31 13.05 -10.59 1.23
CA SER A 31 13.67 -10.35 -0.07
C SER A 31 12.91 -11.06 -1.21
N GLY A 32 12.39 -12.26 -0.97
CA GLY A 32 11.54 -12.98 -1.91
C GLY A 32 10.23 -12.24 -2.22
N ILE A 33 9.60 -11.61 -1.22
CA ILE A 33 8.42 -10.76 -1.43
C ILE A 33 8.80 -9.54 -2.27
N LYS A 34 9.90 -8.85 -1.96
CA LYS A 34 10.39 -7.72 -2.78
C LYS A 34 10.58 -8.15 -4.24
N SER A 35 11.19 -9.30 -4.49
CA SER A 35 11.36 -9.84 -5.85
C SER A 35 10.01 -10.14 -6.53
N TYR A 36 9.03 -10.68 -5.80
CA TYR A 36 7.69 -10.90 -6.34
C TYR A 36 7.02 -9.57 -6.72
N ILE A 37 7.04 -8.58 -5.83
CA ILE A 37 6.46 -7.26 -6.07
C ILE A 37 7.11 -6.58 -7.28
N ALA A 38 8.45 -6.60 -7.35
CA ALA A 38 9.18 -6.00 -8.47
C ALA A 38 8.84 -6.62 -9.83
N ASN A 39 8.52 -7.92 -9.85
CA ASN A 39 8.22 -8.64 -11.10
C ASN A 39 6.76 -8.57 -11.52
N PHE A 40 5.81 -8.45 -10.57
CA PHE A 40 4.39 -8.64 -10.87
C PHE A 40 3.47 -7.53 -10.36
N LEU A 41 3.78 -6.89 -9.23
CA LEU A 41 2.88 -5.95 -8.55
C LEU A 41 3.45 -4.53 -8.45
N SER A 42 4.17 -4.08 -9.47
CA SER A 42 4.69 -2.71 -9.48
C SER A 42 4.97 -2.20 -10.88
N ASP A 43 4.93 -0.88 -11.01
CA ASP A 43 5.40 -0.15 -12.18
C ASP A 43 6.86 0.23 -11.96
N GLN A 44 7.78 -0.61 -12.45
CA GLN A 44 9.22 -0.37 -12.27
C GLN A 44 9.70 0.90 -12.98
N GLU A 45 9.02 1.31 -14.05
CA GLU A 45 9.40 2.48 -14.84
C GLU A 45 8.98 3.79 -14.18
N LYS A 46 7.79 3.85 -13.59
CA LYS A 46 7.25 5.10 -13.02
C LYS A 46 7.21 5.13 -11.49
N GLY A 47 7.42 3.99 -10.83
CA GLY A 47 7.18 3.84 -9.40
C GLY A 47 5.71 3.53 -9.11
N GLY A 48 5.40 3.10 -7.89
CA GLY A 48 4.07 2.68 -7.48
C GLY A 48 3.87 1.17 -7.58
N PHE A 49 2.96 0.70 -6.75
CA PHE A 49 2.61 -0.69 -6.54
C PHE A 49 1.17 -0.94 -6.96
N TYR A 50 0.96 -2.06 -7.65
CA TYR A 50 -0.35 -2.50 -8.15
C TYR A 50 -1.15 -3.19 -7.05
N GLY A 51 -2.48 -3.06 -7.10
CA GLY A 51 -3.38 -3.48 -6.04
C GLY A 51 -3.36 -4.98 -5.76
N SER A 52 -3.48 -5.81 -6.80
CA SER A 52 -3.56 -7.25 -6.61
C SER A 52 -3.18 -8.07 -7.84
N GLN A 53 -2.95 -9.36 -7.62
CA GLN A 53 -2.87 -10.38 -8.66
C GLN A 53 -3.85 -11.51 -8.36
N ASP A 54 -4.59 -11.94 -9.37
CA ASP A 54 -5.54 -13.04 -9.28
C ASP A 54 -4.90 -14.36 -8.87
N ALA A 55 -5.74 -15.26 -8.33
CA ALA A 55 -5.34 -16.64 -8.10
C ALA A 55 -5.32 -17.47 -9.39
N ASP A 56 -6.13 -17.08 -10.38
CA ASP A 56 -6.43 -17.88 -11.56
C ASP A 56 -5.92 -17.17 -12.83
N VAL A 57 -5.48 -17.95 -13.82
CA VAL A 57 -5.13 -17.43 -15.14
C VAL A 57 -6.38 -17.42 -16.02
N GLY A 58 -6.61 -16.34 -16.75
CA GLY A 58 -7.71 -16.23 -17.72
C GLY A 58 -9.08 -15.86 -17.12
N SER A 59 -9.13 -15.48 -15.84
CA SER A 59 -10.34 -15.02 -15.12
C SER A 59 -10.99 -13.75 -15.69
N HIS A 60 -10.19 -12.85 -16.29
CA HIS A 60 -10.62 -11.53 -16.78
C HIS A 60 -10.59 -11.41 -18.32
N GLY A 61 -10.27 -12.48 -19.05
CA GLY A 61 -10.07 -12.43 -20.50
C GLY A 61 -11.18 -13.12 -21.28
N ASP A 62 -11.72 -12.45 -22.29
CA ASP A 62 -12.62 -13.06 -23.26
C ASP A 62 -11.90 -14.19 -24.02
N GLY A 63 -12.30 -15.44 -23.78
CA GLY A 63 -11.81 -16.62 -24.50
C GLY A 63 -10.48 -17.22 -24.00
N ALA A 64 -9.91 -16.72 -22.90
CA ALA A 64 -8.76 -17.37 -22.27
C ALA A 64 -9.19 -18.65 -21.54
N GLN A 65 -8.39 -19.72 -21.64
CA GLN A 65 -8.66 -20.93 -20.86
C GLN A 65 -8.42 -20.63 -19.37
N LEU A 66 -9.46 -20.80 -18.55
CA LEU A 66 -9.35 -20.67 -17.11
C LEU A 66 -8.43 -21.76 -16.54
N ILE A 67 -7.35 -21.34 -15.87
CA ILE A 67 -6.48 -22.22 -15.10
C ILE A 67 -6.56 -21.79 -13.64
N THR A 68 -7.16 -22.64 -12.82
CA THR A 68 -7.38 -22.37 -11.40
C THR A 68 -6.08 -22.41 -10.59
N GLY A 69 -6.06 -21.68 -9.47
CA GLY A 69 -4.89 -21.57 -8.60
C GLY A 69 -4.36 -22.91 -8.08
N ASP A 70 -5.25 -23.87 -7.78
CA ASP A 70 -4.87 -25.23 -7.36
C ASP A 70 -4.11 -25.99 -8.44
N ARG A 71 -4.27 -25.63 -9.71
CA ARG A 71 -3.52 -26.19 -10.85
C ARG A 71 -2.27 -25.39 -11.17
N TYR A 72 -2.31 -24.08 -10.92
CA TYR A 72 -1.23 -23.14 -11.22
C TYR A 72 -0.11 -23.19 -10.18
N PHE A 73 -0.43 -22.99 -8.89
CA PHE A 73 0.57 -22.80 -7.83
C PHE A 73 1.43 -24.03 -7.48
N PRO A 74 0.99 -25.29 -7.67
CA PRO A 74 1.88 -26.44 -7.50
C PRO A 74 2.97 -26.58 -8.57
N ARG A 75 2.95 -25.77 -9.64
CA ARG A 75 3.88 -25.86 -10.77
C ARG A 75 5.14 -25.05 -10.55
N SER A 76 6.21 -25.43 -11.23
CA SER A 76 7.47 -24.66 -11.25
C SER A 76 7.26 -23.27 -11.88
N ASN A 77 8.15 -22.31 -11.57
CA ASN A 77 8.07 -20.96 -12.15
C ASN A 77 8.05 -20.98 -13.68
N LYS A 78 8.83 -21.87 -14.30
CA LYS A 78 8.90 -22.00 -15.77
C LYS A 78 7.55 -22.46 -16.34
N GLU A 79 6.93 -23.46 -15.73
CA GLU A 79 5.62 -23.96 -16.15
C GLU A 79 4.53 -22.91 -15.93
N ARG A 80 4.54 -22.22 -14.78
CA ARG A 80 3.60 -21.13 -14.48
C ARG A 80 3.67 -20.01 -15.51
N LEU A 81 4.87 -19.57 -15.89
CA LEU A 81 5.04 -18.56 -16.93
C LEU A 81 4.52 -19.04 -18.30
N ALA A 82 4.70 -20.32 -18.63
CA ALA A 82 4.18 -20.90 -19.87
C ALA A 82 2.65 -21.03 -19.87
N MET A 83 2.02 -21.14 -18.70
CA MET A 83 0.55 -21.15 -18.53
C MET A 83 -0.08 -19.76 -18.64
N GLY A 84 0.71 -18.70 -18.50
CA GLY A 84 0.25 -17.32 -18.45
C GLY A 84 0.40 -16.70 -17.05
N ILE A 85 0.29 -15.38 -16.99
CA ILE A 85 0.34 -14.62 -15.73
C ILE A 85 -1.11 -14.31 -15.33
N PRO A 86 -1.53 -14.63 -14.09
CA PRO A 86 -2.83 -14.20 -13.57
C PRO A 86 -2.99 -12.69 -13.72
N TYR A 87 -4.23 -12.26 -13.92
CA TYR A 87 -4.54 -10.84 -14.08
C TYR A 87 -3.96 -10.02 -12.92
N VAL A 88 -3.49 -8.82 -13.22
CA VAL A 88 -2.95 -7.87 -12.25
C VAL A 88 -3.82 -6.62 -12.29
N ASP A 89 -4.50 -6.32 -11.18
CA ASP A 89 -5.16 -5.05 -10.97
C ASP A 89 -4.07 -3.98 -10.80
N LYS A 90 -3.93 -3.12 -11.81
CA LYS A 90 -2.91 -2.08 -11.86
C LYS A 90 -3.28 -0.81 -11.10
N THR A 91 -4.41 -0.79 -10.40
CA THR A 91 -4.83 0.34 -9.60
C THR A 91 -3.81 0.62 -8.49
N ILE A 92 -3.46 1.90 -8.32
CA ILE A 92 -2.48 2.37 -7.33
C ILE A 92 -3.24 3.01 -6.18
N TYR A 93 -3.59 2.18 -5.18
CA TYR A 93 -4.27 2.62 -3.97
C TYR A 93 -3.31 3.30 -2.99
N SER A 94 -3.66 4.49 -2.51
CA SER A 94 -2.79 5.31 -1.66
C SER A 94 -2.44 4.62 -0.35
N ASP A 95 -3.43 4.04 0.34
CA ASP A 95 -3.22 3.29 1.58
C ASP A 95 -2.29 2.08 1.41
N TRP A 96 -2.57 1.19 0.46
CA TRP A 96 -1.79 -0.03 0.26
C TRP A 96 -0.38 0.27 -0.22
N ASN A 97 -0.23 1.33 -1.03
CA ASN A 97 1.09 1.81 -1.42
C ASN A 97 1.84 2.40 -0.22
N GLY A 98 1.18 3.16 0.66
CA GLY A 98 1.78 3.66 1.90
C GLY A 98 2.33 2.51 2.77
N MET A 99 1.55 1.44 2.93
CA MET A 99 1.99 0.24 3.65
C MET A 99 3.21 -0.42 2.99
N MET A 100 3.19 -0.60 1.66
CA MET A 100 4.30 -1.25 0.95
C MET A 100 5.56 -0.39 0.90
N ILE A 101 5.42 0.94 0.77
CA ILE A 101 6.54 1.90 0.85
C ILE A 101 7.22 1.78 2.21
N SER A 102 6.44 1.77 3.29
CA SER A 102 6.94 1.61 4.66
C SER A 102 7.69 0.28 4.81
N ALA A 103 7.13 -0.83 4.30
CA ALA A 103 7.80 -2.14 4.29
C ALA A 103 9.11 -2.15 3.48
N TYR A 104 9.16 -1.48 2.32
CA TYR A 104 10.38 -1.32 1.52
C TYR A 104 11.45 -0.49 2.24
N LEU A 105 11.06 0.56 2.97
CA LEU A 105 11.98 1.37 3.76
C LEU A 105 12.50 0.60 4.98
N ARG A 106 11.66 -0.22 5.64
CA ARG A 106 12.11 -1.15 6.67
C ARG A 106 13.07 -2.20 6.12
N LEU A 107 12.79 -2.75 4.93
CA LEU A 107 13.71 -3.68 4.26
C LEU A 107 15.07 -3.02 4.02
N TYR A 108 15.10 -1.77 3.55
CA TYR A 108 16.33 -1.01 3.41
C TYR A 108 17.05 -0.84 4.76
N ALA A 109 16.35 -0.41 5.81
CA ALA A 109 16.93 -0.21 7.13
C ALA A 109 17.55 -1.51 7.71
N VAL A 110 16.91 -2.66 7.48
CA VAL A 110 17.34 -3.95 8.00
C VAL A 110 18.47 -4.59 7.18
N THR A 111 18.49 -4.38 5.86
CA THR A 111 19.36 -5.14 4.95
C THR A 111 20.40 -4.29 4.22
N GLY A 112 20.24 -2.96 4.19
CA GLY A 112 21.05 -2.05 3.38
C GLY A 112 20.70 -2.04 1.89
N ASP A 113 19.61 -2.67 1.48
CA ASP A 113 19.19 -2.75 0.06
C ASP A 113 18.71 -1.37 -0.47
N ALA A 114 19.64 -0.61 -1.02
CA ALA A 114 19.37 0.73 -1.55
C ALA A 114 18.34 0.72 -2.69
N SER A 115 18.19 -0.39 -3.41
CA SER A 115 17.19 -0.51 -4.49
C SER A 115 15.76 -0.47 -3.93
N ALA A 116 15.53 -0.98 -2.72
CA ALA A 116 14.24 -0.86 -2.05
C ALA A 116 13.94 0.60 -1.67
N ARG A 117 14.93 1.30 -1.09
CA ARG A 117 14.84 2.74 -0.77
C ARG A 117 14.53 3.58 -2.01
N ASP A 118 15.27 3.37 -3.10
CA ASP A 118 15.15 4.18 -4.31
C ASP A 118 13.78 3.97 -4.98
N PHE A 119 13.28 2.73 -4.97
CA PHE A 119 11.94 2.43 -5.48
C PHE A 119 10.83 3.01 -4.58
N ALA A 120 11.00 2.96 -3.26
CA ALA A 120 10.09 3.60 -2.31
C ALA A 120 10.00 5.11 -2.59
N LYS A 121 11.14 5.80 -2.76
CA LYS A 121 11.17 7.23 -3.11
C LYS A 121 10.44 7.53 -4.41
N LYS A 122 10.74 6.77 -5.46
CA LYS A 122 10.09 6.90 -6.76
C LYS A 122 8.57 6.74 -6.67
N SER A 123 8.12 5.81 -5.83
CA SER A 123 6.70 5.55 -5.58
C SER A 123 6.04 6.69 -4.80
N ILE A 124 6.69 7.20 -3.75
CA ILE A 124 6.22 8.37 -2.99
C ILE A 124 6.00 9.56 -3.93
N ASP A 125 6.99 9.87 -4.77
CA ASP A 125 6.94 11.03 -5.66
C ASP A 125 5.80 10.91 -6.67
N ARG A 126 5.61 9.73 -7.27
CA ARG A 126 4.51 9.47 -8.19
C ARG A 126 3.15 9.61 -7.49
N ILE A 127 2.96 8.99 -6.34
CA ILE A 127 1.65 8.96 -5.67
C ILE A 127 1.30 10.34 -5.12
N LEU A 128 2.28 11.12 -4.65
CA LEU A 128 2.05 12.52 -4.32
C LEU A 128 1.66 13.36 -5.55
N ALA A 129 2.19 13.06 -6.73
CA ALA A 129 1.82 13.77 -7.95
C ALA A 129 0.43 13.35 -8.47
N ASP A 130 0.10 12.06 -8.39
CA ASP A 130 -1.09 11.48 -9.00
C ASP A 130 -2.31 11.52 -8.05
N ASN A 131 -2.13 11.27 -6.76
CA ASN A 131 -3.22 11.01 -5.80
C ASN A 131 -3.38 12.08 -4.72
N PHE A 132 -2.46 13.04 -4.56
CA PHE A 132 -2.65 14.14 -3.60
C PHE A 132 -3.49 15.25 -4.25
N SER A 133 -4.65 15.55 -3.67
CA SER A 133 -5.55 16.59 -4.17
C SER A 133 -6.16 17.38 -3.02
N THR A 134 -6.18 18.71 -3.15
CA THR A 134 -6.91 19.59 -2.22
C THR A 134 -6.59 19.31 -0.73
N GLY A 135 -5.32 19.07 -0.42
CA GLY A 135 -4.84 18.88 0.96
C GLY A 135 -4.95 17.45 1.52
N HIS A 136 -5.45 16.48 0.76
CA HIS A 136 -5.59 15.09 1.21
C HIS A 136 -5.26 14.08 0.10
N MET A 137 -5.06 12.83 0.49
CA MET A 137 -4.91 11.71 -0.44
C MET A 137 -6.27 11.25 -0.96
N CYS A 138 -6.36 11.11 -2.28
CA CYS A 138 -7.38 10.31 -2.96
C CYS A 138 -7.08 8.82 -2.77
N HIS A 139 -8.11 7.98 -2.81
CA HIS A 139 -7.89 6.54 -2.72
C HIS A 139 -7.11 6.02 -3.93
N TYR A 140 -7.51 6.48 -5.12
CA TYR A 140 -6.78 6.32 -6.36
C TYR A 140 -7.20 7.44 -7.33
N THR A 141 -6.51 7.53 -8.48
CA THR A 141 -6.82 8.51 -9.52
C THR A 141 -7.17 7.81 -10.83
N GLU A 142 -8.36 8.12 -11.35
CA GLU A 142 -8.84 7.70 -12.67
C GLU A 142 -9.71 8.83 -13.23
N ASP A 143 -9.16 9.67 -14.10
CA ASP A 143 -9.77 10.92 -14.56
C ASP A 143 -10.16 11.87 -13.41
N GLY A 144 -9.32 11.92 -12.38
CA GLY A 144 -9.50 12.73 -11.18
C GLY A 144 -9.54 11.91 -9.90
N CYS A 145 -9.70 12.62 -8.78
CA CYS A 145 -9.73 12.03 -7.45
C CYS A 145 -10.90 11.06 -7.30
N ARG A 146 -10.63 9.79 -6.99
CA ARG A 146 -11.66 8.78 -6.68
C ARG A 146 -11.64 8.45 -5.21
N ALA A 147 -12.84 8.41 -4.62
CA ALA A 147 -13.10 8.06 -3.23
C ALA A 147 -12.15 8.75 -2.22
N GLY A 148 -11.97 10.06 -2.38
CA GLY A 148 -11.03 10.82 -1.55
C GLY A 148 -11.46 10.95 -0.09
N GLY A 149 -10.47 11.19 0.76
CA GLY A 149 -10.67 11.52 2.18
C GLY A 149 -10.91 10.30 3.07
N PHE A 150 -10.52 9.09 2.66
CA PHE A 150 -10.51 7.95 3.57
C PHE A 150 -9.39 8.08 4.60
N LEU A 151 -9.68 7.65 5.82
CA LEU A 151 -8.73 7.63 6.93
C LEU A 151 -7.51 6.75 6.61
N SER A 152 -7.72 5.56 6.06
CA SER A 152 -6.63 4.64 5.68
C SER A 152 -5.61 5.31 4.74
N ASP A 153 -6.08 6.01 3.70
CA ASP A 153 -5.21 6.68 2.72
C ASP A 153 -4.37 7.76 3.37
N GLN A 154 -4.93 8.51 4.33
CA GLN A 154 -4.19 9.56 5.02
C GLN A 154 -3.16 8.96 5.97
N VAL A 155 -3.59 7.99 6.80
CA VAL A 155 -2.77 7.38 7.85
C VAL A 155 -1.57 6.65 7.27
N TYR A 156 -1.81 5.70 6.36
CA TYR A 156 -0.73 4.85 5.86
C TYR A 156 0.22 5.60 4.93
N PHE A 157 -0.29 6.59 4.18
CA PHE A 157 0.58 7.41 3.34
C PHE A 157 1.38 8.42 4.17
N ALA A 158 0.79 9.03 5.21
CA ALA A 158 1.52 9.87 6.15
C ALA A 158 2.62 9.10 6.89
N GLN A 159 2.35 7.86 7.33
CA GLN A 159 3.38 6.99 7.90
C GLN A 159 4.53 6.75 6.92
N ALA A 160 4.24 6.46 5.66
CA ALA A 160 5.27 6.27 4.63
C ALA A 160 6.14 7.52 4.41
N LEU A 161 5.56 8.72 4.53
CA LEU A 161 6.29 9.99 4.46
C LEU A 161 7.18 10.22 5.69
N VAL A 162 6.73 9.82 6.88
CA VAL A 162 7.54 9.83 8.12
C VAL A 162 8.70 8.85 7.99
N ASP A 163 8.45 7.64 7.52
CA ASP A 163 9.48 6.62 7.32
C ASP A 163 10.52 7.09 6.29
N TRP A 164 10.09 7.77 5.22
CA TRP A 164 11.01 8.40 4.27
C TRP A 164 11.86 9.47 4.94
N TYR A 165 11.25 10.34 5.74
CA TYR A 165 11.99 11.36 6.49
C TYR A 165 13.04 10.71 7.41
N GLN A 166 12.70 9.64 8.12
CA GLN A 166 13.64 8.92 8.97
C GLN A 166 14.81 8.31 8.17
N ALA A 167 14.53 7.79 6.97
CA ALA A 167 15.56 7.18 6.12
C ALA A 167 16.45 8.20 5.38
N SER A 168 15.94 9.40 5.10
CA SER A 168 16.59 10.37 4.20
C SER A 168 17.02 11.68 4.86
N GLY A 169 16.36 12.09 5.95
CA GLY A 169 16.47 13.42 6.54
C GLY A 169 15.74 14.53 5.76
N GLU A 170 15.00 14.20 4.69
CA GLU A 170 14.31 15.21 3.85
C GLU A 170 13.06 15.76 4.55
N ARG A 171 13.23 16.86 5.29
CA ARG A 171 12.17 17.48 6.11
C ARG A 171 10.91 17.89 5.34
N SER A 172 11.00 18.13 4.03
CA SER A 172 9.84 18.46 3.19
C SER A 172 8.77 17.36 3.19
N TYR A 173 9.16 16.09 3.32
CA TYR A 173 8.23 14.96 3.39
C TYR A 173 7.57 14.86 4.77
N LEU A 174 8.29 15.19 5.85
CA LEU A 174 7.68 15.31 7.18
C LEU A 174 6.59 16.39 7.19
N THR A 175 6.85 17.55 6.58
CA THR A 175 5.82 18.61 6.46
C THR A 175 4.60 18.14 5.67
N LYS A 176 4.77 17.28 4.67
CA LYS A 176 3.63 16.67 3.96
C LYS A 176 2.85 15.70 4.86
N ALA A 177 3.54 14.91 5.68
CA ALA A 177 2.90 14.05 6.67
C ALA A 177 2.10 14.87 7.71
N GLU A 178 2.68 15.96 8.22
CA GLU A 178 2.01 16.90 9.13
C GLU A 178 0.72 17.47 8.52
N ASN A 179 0.72 17.79 7.22
CA ASN A 179 -0.49 18.25 6.52
C ASN A 179 -1.59 17.18 6.44
N LEU A 180 -1.22 15.93 6.17
CA LEU A 180 -2.18 14.81 6.15
C LEU A 180 -2.75 14.54 7.54
N VAL A 181 -1.92 14.59 8.59
CA VAL A 181 -2.36 14.51 9.98
C VAL A 181 -3.28 15.67 10.34
N GLY A 182 -2.95 16.89 9.88
CA GLY A 182 -3.81 18.06 10.03
C GLY A 182 -5.19 17.86 9.41
N PHE A 183 -5.25 17.29 8.20
CA PHE A 183 -6.51 16.91 7.57
C PHE A 183 -7.27 15.84 8.37
N MET A 184 -6.59 14.80 8.86
CA MET A 184 -7.22 13.77 9.69
C MET A 184 -7.90 14.39 10.93
N ILE A 185 -7.19 15.28 11.62
CA ILE A 185 -7.71 15.97 12.82
C ILE A 185 -8.89 16.88 12.45
N ALA A 186 -8.76 17.66 11.37
CA ALA A 186 -9.77 18.64 10.98
C ALA A 186 -11.07 18.00 10.44
N GLU A 187 -10.94 16.97 9.60
CA GLU A 187 -12.05 16.46 8.79
C GLU A 187 -12.56 15.08 9.23
N LEU A 188 -11.74 14.30 9.93
CA LEU A 188 -12.05 12.92 10.29
C LEU A 188 -12.25 12.72 11.79
N GLN A 189 -11.74 13.60 12.66
CA GLN A 189 -11.83 13.39 14.10
C GLN A 189 -13.26 13.52 14.61
N ASP A 190 -13.67 12.56 15.44
CA ASP A 190 -14.85 12.65 16.28
C ASP A 190 -14.47 13.32 17.61
N VAL A 191 -14.70 14.62 17.71
CA VAL A 191 -14.36 15.39 18.92
C VAL A 191 -15.30 15.11 20.11
N VAL A 192 -16.40 14.40 19.88
CA VAL A 192 -17.39 14.07 20.93
C VAL A 192 -17.05 12.72 21.56
N ASP A 193 -16.97 11.68 20.74
CA ASP A 193 -16.79 10.30 21.21
C ASP A 193 -15.36 9.75 20.97
N GLY A 194 -14.47 10.57 20.44
CA GLY A 194 -13.10 10.18 20.13
C GLY A 194 -12.97 9.27 18.90
N GLY A 195 -11.72 9.13 18.44
CA GLY A 195 -11.39 8.40 17.23
C GLY A 195 -11.63 9.21 15.95
N PHE A 196 -11.51 8.53 14.82
CA PHE A 196 -11.58 9.07 13.47
C PHE A 196 -12.59 8.27 12.66
N TYR A 197 -13.40 8.98 11.89
CA TYR A 197 -14.33 8.40 10.94
C TYR A 197 -13.61 7.85 9.71
N PHE A 198 -14.18 6.78 9.14
CA PHE A 198 -13.65 6.09 7.95
C PHE A 198 -13.41 7.03 6.75
N GLN A 199 -14.29 8.02 6.55
CA GLN A 199 -14.19 8.97 5.45
C GLN A 199 -14.66 10.38 5.88
N ALA A 200 -14.07 11.40 5.27
CA ALA A 200 -14.54 12.77 5.38
C ALA A 200 -15.95 12.89 4.80
N PHE A 201 -16.79 13.72 5.40
CA PHE A 201 -18.17 13.87 4.96
C PHE A 201 -18.21 14.57 3.58
N LEU A 202 -18.49 13.82 2.52
CA LEU A 202 -18.78 14.39 1.21
C LEU A 202 -20.28 14.68 1.13
N PRO A 203 -20.72 15.94 1.03
CA PRO A 203 -22.12 16.28 1.19
C PRO A 203 -23.05 15.72 0.10
N HIS A 204 -22.56 15.21 -1.04
CA HIS A 204 -23.39 14.78 -2.17
C HIS A 204 -22.94 13.42 -2.73
N GLY A 205 -23.48 12.33 -2.18
CA GLY A 205 -23.42 10.99 -2.77
C GLY A 205 -24.69 10.23 -2.42
N MET A 206 -25.61 10.09 -3.39
CA MET A 206 -26.81 9.27 -3.25
C MET A 206 -26.41 7.80 -3.07
N GLY A 207 -26.83 7.17 -1.97
CA GLY A 207 -26.78 5.71 -1.81
C GLY A 207 -26.38 5.29 -0.41
N GLU A 208 -27.40 4.98 0.40
CA GLU A 208 -27.34 4.44 1.76
C GLU A 208 -26.74 5.35 2.84
N SER A 209 -27.49 5.46 3.93
CA SER A 209 -27.00 5.87 5.23
C SER A 209 -25.88 4.91 5.67
N LEU A 210 -24.66 5.11 5.15
CA LEU A 210 -23.46 4.57 5.76
C LEU A 210 -23.38 5.23 7.14
N GLU A 211 -23.75 4.48 8.18
CA GLU A 211 -23.35 4.83 9.54
C GLU A 211 -21.90 5.29 9.50
N ARG A 212 -21.59 6.45 10.10
CA ARG A 212 -20.22 6.94 10.13
C ARG A 212 -19.39 5.98 10.98
N ARG A 213 -18.76 4.99 10.33
CA ARG A 213 -17.97 3.96 10.99
C ARG A 213 -16.65 4.57 11.45
N LYS A 214 -16.15 4.07 12.58
CA LYS A 214 -14.80 4.32 13.10
C LYS A 214 -14.05 2.99 13.09
N PRO A 215 -13.36 2.63 11.99
CA PRO A 215 -12.71 1.33 11.86
C PRO A 215 -11.60 1.19 12.90
N PHE A 216 -11.63 0.12 13.68
CA PHE A 216 -10.70 -0.07 14.80
C PHE A 216 -9.24 -0.07 14.33
N ASP A 217 -8.92 -0.83 13.29
CA ASP A 217 -7.54 -1.00 12.81
C ASP A 217 -6.94 0.32 12.28
N GLU A 218 -7.72 1.08 11.52
CA GLU A 218 -7.30 2.40 11.00
C GLU A 218 -7.15 3.43 12.12
N ASN A 219 -8.02 3.38 13.13
CA ASN A 219 -7.91 4.23 14.32
C ASN A 219 -6.67 3.89 15.16
N ALA A 220 -6.38 2.59 15.33
CA ALA A 220 -5.17 2.13 16.00
C ALA A 220 -3.91 2.58 15.24
N ALA A 221 -3.94 2.55 13.89
CA ALA A 221 -2.86 3.08 13.06
C ALA A 221 -2.75 4.61 13.18
N ALA A 222 -3.87 5.35 13.18
CA ALA A 222 -3.88 6.80 13.32
C ALA A 222 -3.25 7.26 14.65
N VAL A 223 -3.55 6.58 15.75
CA VAL A 223 -2.99 6.93 17.07
C VAL A 223 -1.48 6.72 17.15
N LYS A 224 -0.91 5.77 16.39
CA LYS A 224 0.56 5.58 16.35
C LYS A 224 1.29 6.72 15.64
N LEU A 225 0.59 7.42 14.75
CA LEU A 225 1.12 8.50 13.93
C LEU A 225 1.04 9.87 14.63
N LEU A 226 0.09 10.04 15.57
CA LEU A 226 -0.14 11.25 16.38
C LEU A 226 0.84 11.34 17.55
#